data_AF-A0A7J3XVY1-F1
#
_entry.id   AF-A0A7J3XVY1-F1
#
_cell.length_a   1.000
_cell.length_b   1.000
_cell.length_c   1.000
_cell.angle_alpha   90.00
_cell.angle_beta   90.00
_cell.angle_gamma   90.00
#
_symmetry.space_group_name_H-M   'P 1'
#
loop_
_entity.id
_entity.type
_entity.pdbx_description
1 polymer ?
#
loop_
_entity_poly.entity_id
_entity_poly.type
_entity_poly.pdbx_seq_one_letter_code
_entity_poly.pdbx_strand_id
1 'polypeptide(L)'
;MAERLVITAALPYANGDLHVGHAISTYIPADVYARFKRLQGFDLIFVCGSDDHGTPIEVSARRAGRTPLEHVRFYRERHVEDFKRLGISFDNYH
;
A
#
# COMPACT_ATOMS: atom_id res chain seq x y z
N MET A 1 3.00 -26.20 -15.97
CA MET A 1 2.66 -24.76 -16.02
C MET A 1 3.30 -24.10 -14.81
N ALA A 2 3.80 -22.87 -14.95
CA ALA A 2 4.20 -22.10 -13.78
C ALA A 2 2.97 -21.90 -12.88
N GLU A 3 3.13 -22.14 -11.58
CA GLU A 3 2.04 -21.96 -10.60
C GLU A 3 1.71 -20.47 -10.48
N ARG A 4 0.41 -20.15 -10.45
CA ARG A 4 -0.08 -18.77 -10.39
C ARG A 4 -0.26 -18.34 -8.95
N LEU A 5 0.20 -17.13 -8.62
CA LEU A 5 0.09 -16.59 -7.27
C LEU A 5 -0.41 -15.15 -7.27
N VAL A 6 -1.32 -14.86 -6.33
CA VAL A 6 -1.72 -13.49 -6.00
C VAL A 6 -1.19 -13.20 -4.62
N ILE A 7 -0.35 -12.18 -4.50
CA ILE A 7 0.14 -11.66 -3.22
C ILE A 7 -0.55 -10.32 -2.98
N THR A 8 -1.04 -10.14 -1.77
CA THR A 8 -1.63 -8.87 -1.33
C THR A 8 -0.90 -8.37 -0.09
N ALA A 9 -0.95 -7.05 0.11
CA ALA A 9 -0.62 -6.42 1.37
C ALA A 9 -1.88 -5.79 1.95
N ALA A 10 -1.92 -5.63 3.28
CA ALA A 10 -3.00 -4.86 3.90
C ALA A 10 -2.99 -3.43 3.34
N LEU A 11 -4.18 -2.91 3.06
CA LEU A 11 -4.34 -1.58 2.49
C LEU A 11 -3.95 -0.53 3.55
N PRO A 12 -3.00 0.39 3.29
CA PRO A 12 -2.76 1.51 4.19
C PRO A 12 -3.98 2.41 4.28
N TYR A 13 -4.34 2.76 5.50
CA TYR A 13 -5.47 3.63 5.78
C TYR A 13 -5.12 5.10 5.48
N ALA A 14 -5.92 5.77 4.63
CA ALA A 14 -5.61 7.09 4.07
C ALA A 14 -5.95 8.27 5.02
N ASN A 15 -5.61 8.15 6.31
CA ASN A 15 -5.85 9.19 7.32
C ASN A 15 -4.57 9.74 7.98
N GLY A 16 -3.39 9.24 7.59
CA GLY A 16 -2.12 9.57 8.22
C GLY A 16 -0.90 9.06 7.45
N ASP A 17 0.28 9.52 7.86
CA ASP A 17 1.56 9.06 7.28
C ASP A 17 1.90 7.62 7.72
N LEU A 18 2.66 6.92 6.88
CA LEU A 18 3.21 5.61 7.23
C LEU A 18 4.41 5.77 8.16
N HIS A 19 4.52 4.89 9.15
CA HIS A 19 5.73 4.76 9.97
C HIS A 19 6.42 3.41 9.74
N VAL A 20 7.66 3.27 10.25
CA VAL A 20 8.49 2.07 10.08
C VAL A 20 7.79 0.77 10.48
N GLY A 21 6.91 0.82 11.51
CA GLY A 21 6.10 -0.32 11.92
C GLY A 21 5.26 -0.94 10.80
N HIS A 22 4.67 -0.14 9.91
CA HIS A 22 3.89 -0.65 8.78
C HIS A 22 4.78 -1.28 7.72
N ALA A 23 5.95 -0.68 7.47
CA ALA A 23 6.93 -1.20 6.52
C ALA A 23 7.41 -2.60 6.95
N ILE A 24 7.82 -2.77 8.20
CA ILE A 24 8.37 -4.03 8.70
C ILE A 24 7.31 -5.11 8.91
N SER A 25 6.07 -4.74 9.26
CA SER A 25 5.04 -5.73 9.59
C SER A 25 4.31 -6.26 8.36
N THR A 26 4.19 -5.45 7.31
CA THR A 26 3.28 -5.72 6.19
C THR A 26 4.01 -5.70 4.85
N TYR A 27 4.60 -4.56 4.49
CA TYR A 27 5.00 -4.32 3.10
C TYR A 27 6.34 -4.96 2.74
N ILE A 28 7.35 -4.84 3.60
CA ILE A 28 8.66 -5.44 3.36
C ILE A 28 8.56 -6.98 3.33
N PRO A 29 7.90 -7.66 4.28
CA PRO A 29 7.75 -9.12 4.22
C PRO A 29 7.03 -9.59 2.95
N ALA A 30 5.94 -8.91 2.56
CA ALA A 30 5.19 -9.24 1.34
C ALA A 30 6.04 -9.06 0.08
N ASP A 31 6.81 -7.96 0.01
CA ASP A 31 7.71 -7.68 -1.12
C ASP A 31 8.86 -8.70 -1.23
N VAL A 32 9.48 -9.04 -0.10
CA VAL A 32 10.53 -10.08 -0.04
C VAL A 32 9.98 -11.41 -0.54
N TYR A 33 8.77 -11.78 -0.12
CA TYR A 33 8.13 -13.02 -0.57
C TYR A 33 7.78 -12.97 -2.06
N ALA A 34 7.26 -11.86 -2.57
CA ALA A 34 6.98 -11.67 -3.99
C ALA A 34 8.26 -11.80 -4.83
N ARG A 35 9.35 -11.13 -4.45
CA ARG A 35 10.64 -11.25 -5.14
C ARG A 35 11.18 -12.69 -5.12
N PHE A 36 11.09 -13.36 -3.97
CA PHE A 36 11.48 -14.76 -3.86
C PHE A 36 10.68 -15.67 -4.80
N LYS A 37 9.35 -15.48 -4.87
CA LYS A 37 8.50 -16.26 -5.78
C LYS A 37 8.73 -15.95 -7.25
N ARG A 38 9.00 -14.69 -7.61
CA ARG A 38 9.43 -14.33 -8.97
C ARG A 38 10.74 -15.05 -9.35
N LEU A 39 11.72 -15.12 -8.44
CA LEU A 39 12.99 -15.85 -8.66
C LEU A 39 12.79 -17.37 -8.82
N GLN A 40 11.75 -17.93 -8.20
CA GLN A 40 11.37 -19.34 -8.38
C GLN A 40 10.59 -19.61 -9.68
N GLY A 41 10.33 -18.58 -10.51
CA GLY A 41 9.64 -18.72 -11.79
C GLY A 41 8.11 -18.77 -11.70
N PHE A 42 7.51 -18.31 -10.60
CA PHE A 42 6.05 -18.22 -10.46
C PHE A 42 5.49 -17.10 -11.35
N ASP A 43 4.31 -17.35 -11.92
CA ASP A 43 3.49 -16.33 -12.59
C ASP A 43 2.68 -15.60 -11.50
N LEU A 44 3.13 -14.41 -11.08
CA LEU A 44 2.54 -13.75 -9.92
C LEU A 44 2.22 -12.28 -10.13
N ILE A 45 1.20 -11.83 -9.39
CA ILE A 45 0.85 -10.43 -9.22
C ILE A 45 0.89 -10.08 -7.73
N PHE A 46 1.57 -8.99 -7.39
CA PHE A 46 1.64 -8.40 -6.07
C PHE A 46 0.90 -7.05 -6.07
N VAL A 47 -0.25 -6.99 -5.41
CA VAL A 47 -1.17 -5.84 -5.50
C VAL A 47 -1.50 -5.25 -4.13
N CYS A 48 -1.71 -3.94 -4.10
CA CYS A 48 -2.18 -3.20 -2.93
C CYS A 48 -2.97 -1.96 -3.41
N GLY A 49 -3.42 -1.14 -2.47
CA GLY A 49 -4.10 0.13 -2.74
C GLY A 49 -4.39 0.88 -1.45
N SER A 50 -4.97 2.06 -1.54
CA SER A 50 -5.36 2.84 -0.36
C SER A 50 -6.72 2.40 0.20
N ASP A 51 -6.84 2.35 1.53
CA ASP A 51 -8.14 2.26 2.20
C ASP A 51 -8.65 3.67 2.50
N ASP A 52 -9.61 4.09 1.67
CA ASP A 52 -10.05 5.47 1.51
C ASP A 52 -11.36 5.82 2.25
N HIS A 53 -11.95 4.87 2.98
CA HIS A 53 -13.29 5.08 3.56
C HIS A 53 -13.33 4.98 5.09
N GLY A 54 -14.34 5.62 5.69
CA GLY A 54 -14.67 5.48 7.11
C GLY A 54 -14.57 6.78 7.91
N THR A 55 -15.21 6.77 9.08
CA THR A 55 -15.31 7.93 9.99
C THR A 55 -13.96 8.56 10.36
N PRO A 56 -12.86 7.80 10.60
CA PRO A 56 -11.60 8.43 10.93
C PRO A 56 -11.01 9.28 9.78
N ILE A 57 -11.29 8.94 8.51
CA ILE A 57 -10.91 9.77 7.36
C ILE A 57 -11.72 11.07 7.34
N GLU A 58 -13.04 11.00 7.56
CA GLU A 58 -13.88 12.21 7.63
C GLU A 58 -13.44 13.15 8.77
N VAL A 59 -13.14 12.58 9.95
CA VAL A 59 -12.65 13.34 11.11
C VAL A 59 -11.29 13.98 10.82
N SER A 60 -10.37 13.23 10.21
CA SER A 60 -9.03 13.73 9.86
C SER A 60 -9.10 14.80 8.76
N ALA A 61 -9.95 14.61 7.73
CA ALA A 61 -10.20 15.57 6.66
C ALA A 61 -10.75 16.89 7.21
N ARG A 62 -11.76 16.83 8.09
CA ARG A 62 -12.34 18.01 8.74
C ARG A 62 -11.30 18.77 9.57
N ARG A 63 -10.43 18.07 10.32
CA ARG A 63 -9.34 18.68 11.08
C ARG A 63 -8.30 19.36 10.18
N ALA A 64 -8.04 18.78 9.01
CA ALA A 64 -7.11 19.31 8.02
C ALA A 64 -7.72 20.42 7.12
N GLY A 65 -9.01 20.75 7.27
CA GLY A 65 -9.70 21.71 6.41
C GLY A 65 -9.85 21.25 4.96
N ARG A 66 -9.93 19.94 4.71
CA ARG A 66 -10.04 19.31 3.39
C ARG A 66 -11.36 18.55 3.25
N THR A 67 -11.82 18.37 2.01
CA THR A 67 -12.83 17.35 1.72
C THR A 67 -12.24 15.95 1.90
N PRO A 68 -13.06 14.90 2.14
CA PRO A 68 -12.56 13.52 2.22
C PRO A 68 -11.78 13.11 0.97
N LEU A 69 -12.26 13.48 -0.23
CA LEU A 69 -11.58 13.15 -1.49
C LEU A 69 -10.20 13.80 -1.62
N GLU A 70 -10.06 15.07 -1.26
CA GLU A 70 -8.75 15.74 -1.24
C GLU A 70 -7.83 15.13 -0.19
N HIS A 71 -8.39 14.70 0.94
CA HIS A 71 -7.63 14.13 2.04
C HIS A 71 -7.03 12.76 1.69
N VAL A 72 -7.82 11.87 1.09
CA VAL A 72 -7.32 10.55 0.66
C VAL A 72 -6.31 10.68 -0.47
N ARG A 73 -6.53 11.59 -1.43
CA ARG A 73 -5.56 11.87 -2.51
C ARG A 73 -4.22 12.36 -1.95
N PHE A 74 -4.27 13.27 -0.97
CA PHE A 74 -3.08 13.78 -0.31
C PHE A 74 -2.25 12.66 0.33
N TYR A 75 -2.87 11.73 1.04
CA TYR A 75 -2.13 10.63 1.66
C TYR A 75 -1.72 9.55 0.67
N ARG A 76 -2.56 9.23 -0.32
CA ARG A 76 -2.22 8.29 -1.40
C ARG A 76 -0.92 8.68 -2.11
N GLU A 77 -0.76 9.95 -2.48
CA GLU A 77 0.46 10.45 -3.13
C GLU A 77 1.71 10.22 -2.25
N ARG A 78 1.58 10.47 -0.95
CA ARG A 78 2.67 10.30 0.02
C ARG A 78 3.01 8.82 0.24
N HIS A 79 2.00 7.97 0.40
CA HIS A 79 2.19 6.54 0.58
C HIS A 79 2.85 5.91 -0.66
N VAL A 80 2.40 6.28 -1.87
CA VAL A 80 3.02 5.81 -3.13
C VAL A 80 4.48 6.23 -3.21
N GLU A 81 4.82 7.47 -2.85
CA GLU A 81 6.21 7.93 -2.82
C GLU A 81 7.03 7.18 -1.76
N ASP A 82 6.50 6.95 -0.57
CA ASP A 82 7.17 6.17 0.47
C ASP A 82 7.43 4.72 0.01
N PHE A 83 6.45 4.06 -0.61
CA PHE A 83 6.63 2.71 -1.16
C PHE A 83 7.68 2.67 -2.27
N LYS A 84 7.70 3.68 -3.14
CA LYS A 84 8.71 3.83 -4.18
C LYS A 84 10.11 4.01 -3.59
N ARG A 85 10.25 4.85 -2.56
CA ARG A 85 11.53 5.08 -1.86
C ARG A 85 12.02 3.86 -1.09
N LEU A 86 11.09 3.07 -0.54
CA LEU A 86 11.38 1.78 0.09
C LEU A 86 11.69 0.67 -0.93
N GLY A 87 11.42 0.89 -2.22
CA GLY A 87 11.65 -0.10 -3.27
C GLY A 87 10.62 -1.23 -3.29
N ILE A 88 9.41 -1.01 -2.77
CA ILE A 88 8.33 -2.00 -2.82
C ILE A 88 7.89 -2.21 -4.26
N SER A 89 7.81 -3.47 -4.69
CA SER A 89 7.60 -3.90 -6.08
C SER A 89 6.16 -4.35 -6.36
N PHE A 90 5.19 -3.52 -5.98
CA PHE A 90 3.79 -3.73 -6.39
C PHE A 90 3.71 -3.75 -7.93
N ASP A 91 3.01 -4.74 -8.47
CA ASP A 91 2.62 -4.77 -9.89
C ASP A 91 1.48 -3.78 -10.16
N ASN A 92 0.64 -3.53 -9.15
CA ASN A 92 -0.36 -2.47 -9.18
C ASN A 92 -0.63 -1.91 -7.77
N TYR A 93 -0.73 -0.59 -7.69
CA TYR A 93 -1.18 0.13 -6.49
C TYR A 93 -2.39 1.01 -6.86
N HIS A 94 -3.56 0.66 -6.35
CA HIS A 94 -4.81 1.39 -6.63
C HIS A 94 -5.01 2.58 -5.69
#